data_AF-A0A9N7R2H3-F1
#
_entry.id   AF-A0A9N7R2H3-F1
#
_cell.length_a   1.000
_cell.length_b   1.000
_cell.length_c   1.000
_cell.angle_alpha   90.00
_cell.angle_beta   90.00
_cell.angle_gamma   90.00
#
_symmetry.space_group_name_H-M   'P 1'
#
loop_
_entity.id
_entity.type
_entity.pdbx_description
1 polymer ?
#
loop_
_entity_poly.entity_id
_entity_poly.type
_entity_poly.pdbx_seq_one_letter_code
_entity_poly.pdbx_strand_id
1 'polypeptide(L)'
;VGMSLQAMSNRDPMEYVRDAAARMDAEFTQEGLSKHDIKNISHLIVPVYYQTHFYLYCLDFENKRLGILDNMDTVLSGKVPMKNKYGGTKDFLKKVIGEYKKTYKKPFKSAFNKLTFKLVNMHCADSTNTTDCAIYAMHHMSKYVCVHADGHDCAFPVIGSDS
;
A
#
# COMPACT_ATOMS: atom_id res chain seq x y z
N VAL A 1 -10.61 -14.08 -6.42
CA VAL A 1 -10.48 -14.06 -4.95
C VAL A 1 -9.02 -13.79 -4.61
N GLY A 2 -8.68 -12.52 -4.31
CA GLY A 2 -7.30 -12.12 -4.02
C GLY A 2 -6.87 -12.65 -2.66
N MET A 3 -5.75 -13.36 -2.60
CA MET A 3 -5.20 -13.84 -1.32
C MET A 3 -4.58 -12.68 -0.55
N SER A 4 -4.83 -12.66 0.75
CA SER A 4 -4.39 -11.61 1.66
C SER A 4 -2.91 -11.76 2.04
N LEU A 5 -2.21 -10.66 2.32
CA LEU A 5 -0.78 -10.64 2.65
C LEU A 5 -0.44 -11.37 3.98
N GLN A 6 -1.45 -11.75 4.77
CA GLN A 6 -1.29 -12.48 6.03
C GLN A 6 -0.90 -13.93 5.78
N ALA A 7 -1.29 -14.48 4.62
CA ALA A 7 -0.79 -15.76 4.12
C ALA A 7 0.59 -15.65 3.46
N MET A 8 1.14 -14.43 3.30
CA MET A 8 2.26 -14.15 2.37
C MET A 8 3.57 -13.80 3.09
N SER A 9 3.55 -13.37 4.37
CA SER A 9 4.80 -13.10 5.12
C SER A 9 5.65 -14.34 5.43
N ASN A 10 5.09 -15.55 5.25
CA ASN A 10 5.78 -16.83 5.45
C ASN A 10 6.22 -17.49 4.12
N ARG A 11 5.91 -16.89 2.96
CA ARG A 11 6.28 -17.42 1.66
C ARG A 11 7.63 -16.88 1.20
N ASP A 12 8.29 -17.62 0.32
CA ASP A 12 9.46 -17.14 -0.39
C ASP A 12 9.09 -15.91 -1.25
N PRO A 13 9.78 -14.76 -1.11
CA PRO A 13 9.54 -13.59 -1.96
C PRO A 13 9.55 -13.90 -3.46
N MET A 14 10.36 -14.87 -3.90
CA MET A 14 10.41 -15.29 -5.31
C MET A 14 9.13 -15.99 -5.78
N GLU A 15 8.55 -16.86 -4.95
CA GLU A 15 7.24 -17.47 -5.22
C GLU A 15 6.16 -16.39 -5.36
N TYR A 16 6.17 -15.42 -4.45
CA TYR A 16 5.23 -14.31 -4.49
C TYR A 16 5.35 -13.48 -5.77
N VAL A 17 6.59 -13.16 -6.18
CA VAL A 17 6.85 -12.43 -7.42
C VAL A 17 6.29 -13.17 -8.63
N ARG A 18 6.48 -14.50 -8.72
CA ARG A 18 5.96 -15.30 -9.82
C ARG A 18 4.43 -15.25 -9.89
N ASP A 19 3.78 -15.45 -8.75
CA ASP A 19 2.32 -15.43 -8.63
C ASP A 19 1.71 -14.06 -8.94
N ALA A 20 2.37 -12.98 -8.50
CA ALA A 20 1.93 -11.61 -8.78
C ALA A 20 2.16 -11.25 -10.25
N ALA A 21 3.32 -11.61 -10.80
CA ALA A 21 3.66 -11.33 -12.20
C ALA A 21 2.75 -12.07 -13.18
N ALA A 22 2.37 -13.32 -12.89
CA ALA A 22 1.44 -14.07 -13.74
C ALA A 22 0.06 -13.38 -13.84
N ARG A 23 -0.42 -12.78 -12.74
CA ARG A 23 -1.67 -12.00 -12.73
C ARG A 23 -1.51 -10.69 -13.51
N MET A 24 -0.45 -9.94 -13.23
CA MET A 24 -0.13 -8.72 -13.96
C MET A 24 -0.01 -8.95 -15.46
N ASP A 25 0.57 -10.07 -15.88
CA ASP A 25 0.74 -10.39 -17.30
C ASP A 25 -0.59 -10.61 -18.01
N ALA A 26 -1.57 -11.23 -17.34
CA ALA A 26 -2.91 -11.41 -17.88
C ALA A 26 -3.58 -10.04 -18.10
N GLU A 27 -3.50 -9.16 -17.10
CA GLU A 27 -4.05 -7.80 -17.16
C GLU A 27 -3.34 -6.94 -18.22
N PHE A 28 -2.01 -6.94 -18.25
CA PHE A 28 -1.23 -6.17 -19.21
C PHE A 28 -1.50 -6.63 -20.65
N THR A 29 -1.69 -7.94 -20.86
CA THR A 29 -2.02 -8.47 -22.18
C THR A 29 -3.40 -8.01 -22.63
N GLN A 30 -4.39 -7.98 -21.73
CA GLN A 30 -5.74 -7.49 -22.03
C GLN A 30 -5.75 -6.00 -22.40
N GLU A 31 -4.89 -5.21 -21.76
CA GLU A 31 -4.76 -3.76 -21.98
C GLU A 31 -3.74 -3.39 -23.08
N GLY A 32 -3.14 -4.36 -23.77
CA GLY A 32 -2.13 -4.11 -24.81
C GLY A 32 -0.81 -3.50 -24.30
N LEU A 33 -0.52 -3.66 -23.00
CA LEU A 33 0.66 -3.11 -22.33
C LEU A 33 1.86 -4.06 -22.40
N SER A 34 3.07 -3.48 -22.35
CA SER A 34 4.30 -4.27 -22.26
C SER A 34 4.41 -4.97 -20.91
N LYS A 35 4.39 -6.31 -20.92
CA LYS A 35 4.57 -7.16 -19.73
C LYS A 35 5.74 -6.74 -18.87
N HIS A 36 5.51 -6.72 -17.57
CA HIS A 36 6.46 -6.36 -16.52
C HIS A 36 7.11 -4.96 -16.64
N ASP A 37 6.73 -4.12 -17.62
CA ASP A 37 7.29 -2.78 -17.76
C ASP A 37 6.53 -1.79 -16.88
N ILE A 38 6.94 -1.76 -15.62
CA ILE A 38 6.35 -0.89 -14.61
C ILE A 38 7.13 0.42 -14.41
N LYS A 39 8.06 0.76 -15.33
CA LYS A 39 8.89 1.96 -15.22
C LYS A 39 8.07 3.25 -15.23
N ASN A 40 6.90 3.21 -15.86
CA ASN A 40 5.98 4.34 -15.99
C ASN A 40 4.90 4.37 -14.90
N ILE A 41 4.91 3.42 -13.96
CA ILE A 41 3.99 3.44 -12.83
C ILE A 41 4.46 4.49 -11.83
N SER A 42 3.68 5.56 -11.63
CA SER A 42 3.93 6.55 -10.58
C SER A 42 3.52 6.06 -9.19
N HIS A 43 2.47 5.25 -9.11
CA HIS A 43 1.88 4.80 -7.85
C HIS A 43 1.68 3.29 -7.82
N LEU A 44 2.19 2.64 -6.78
CA LEU A 44 1.93 1.22 -6.51
C LEU A 44 1.18 1.10 -5.18
N ILE A 45 0.00 0.50 -5.24
CA ILE A 45 -0.81 0.22 -4.05
C ILE A 45 -0.71 -1.27 -3.75
N VAL A 46 -0.35 -1.62 -2.51
CA VAL A 46 -0.19 -3.01 -2.08
C VAL A 46 -1.12 -3.26 -0.89
N PRO A 47 -2.19 -4.05 -1.07
CA PRO A 47 -3.06 -4.42 0.04
C PRO A 47 -2.38 -5.40 0.98
N VAL A 48 -2.47 -5.12 2.28
CA VAL A 48 -1.89 -5.92 3.34
C VAL A 48 -2.99 -6.36 4.29
N TYR A 49 -3.01 -7.65 4.58
CA TYR A 49 -3.73 -8.19 5.72
C TYR A 49 -2.66 -8.74 6.67
N TYR A 50 -2.66 -8.38 7.93
CA TYR A 50 -1.67 -8.84 8.90
C TYR A 50 -2.28 -8.87 10.29
N GLN A 51 -2.09 -9.97 11.02
CA GLN A 51 -2.66 -10.18 12.36
C GLN A 51 -4.13 -9.74 12.47
N THR A 52 -4.97 -10.13 11.49
CA THR A 52 -6.42 -9.83 11.41
C THR A 52 -6.77 -8.38 11.07
N HIS A 53 -5.78 -7.58 10.68
CA HIS A 53 -5.96 -6.19 10.32
C HIS A 53 -5.64 -5.93 8.85
N PHE A 54 -6.47 -5.16 8.16
CA PHE A 54 -6.24 -4.75 6.78
C PHE A 54 -5.75 -3.30 6.69
N TYR A 55 -4.73 -3.07 5.88
CA TYR A 55 -4.20 -1.74 5.55
C TYR A 55 -3.56 -1.75 4.16
N LEU A 56 -3.23 -0.59 3.61
CA LEU A 56 -2.57 -0.47 2.31
C LEU A 56 -1.19 0.15 2.45
N TYR A 57 -0.21 -0.39 1.74
CA TYR A 57 0.99 0.38 1.39
C TYR A 57 0.73 1.19 0.13
N CYS A 58 1.09 2.47 0.14
CA CYS A 58 0.99 3.36 -1.00
C CYS A 58 2.38 3.88 -1.35
N LEU A 59 2.97 3.31 -2.40
CA LEU A 59 4.26 3.78 -2.91
C LEU A 59 4.00 4.86 -3.95
N ASP A 60 4.54 6.03 -3.69
CA ASP A 60 4.57 7.15 -4.62
C ASP A 60 6.01 7.34 -5.07
N PHE A 61 6.32 6.83 -6.26
CA PHE A 61 7.65 6.90 -6.82
C PHE A 61 8.02 8.31 -7.30
N GLU A 62 7.02 9.14 -7.58
CA GLU A 62 7.19 10.50 -8.09
C GLU A 62 7.63 11.44 -6.97
N ASN A 63 6.92 11.41 -5.85
CA ASN A 63 7.24 12.19 -4.65
C ASN A 63 8.19 11.46 -3.68
N LYS A 64 8.62 10.24 -4.03
CA LYS A 64 9.50 9.37 -3.22
C LYS A 64 8.92 9.11 -1.83
N ARG A 65 7.64 8.77 -1.73
CA ARG A 65 6.94 8.52 -0.46
C ARG A 65 6.45 7.07 -0.37
N LEU A 66 6.49 6.53 0.85
CA LEU A 66 5.87 5.26 1.22
C LEU A 66 4.84 5.53 2.31
N GLY A 67 3.58 5.61 1.90
CA GLY A 67 2.42 5.76 2.77
C GLY A 67 1.95 4.44 3.35
N ILE A 68 1.38 4.46 4.55
CA ILE A 68 0.47 3.42 5.05
C ILE A 68 -0.91 4.05 5.24
N LEU A 69 -1.93 3.49 4.60
CA LEU A 69 -3.34 3.79 4.86
C LEU A 69 -3.89 2.75 5.83
N ASP A 70 -4.18 3.18 7.04
CA ASP A 70 -4.59 2.32 8.14
C ASP A 70 -5.58 3.09 9.01
N ASN A 71 -6.77 2.52 9.23
CA ASN A 71 -7.85 3.16 9.98
C ASN A 71 -7.67 3.07 11.50
N MET A 72 -6.77 2.23 11.99
CA MET A 72 -6.51 2.10 13.43
C MET A 72 -5.47 3.13 13.87
N ASP A 73 -5.90 4.10 14.67
CA ASP A 73 -5.05 5.16 15.20
C ASP A 73 -4.03 4.69 16.27
N THR A 74 -3.95 3.39 16.56
CA THR A 74 -3.18 2.83 17.69
C THR A 74 -1.68 3.16 17.71
N VAL A 75 -1.08 3.45 16.55
CA VAL A 75 0.33 3.87 16.45
C VAL A 75 0.48 5.38 16.66
N LEU A 76 -0.38 6.18 16.05
CA LEU A 76 -0.36 7.64 16.18
C LEU A 76 -0.78 8.07 17.59
N SER A 77 -1.73 7.36 18.19
CA SER A 77 -2.16 7.52 19.58
C SER A 77 -1.14 6.96 20.60
N GLY A 78 0.01 6.43 20.15
CA GLY A 78 1.07 5.89 21.01
C GLY A 78 0.75 4.60 21.77
N LYS A 79 -0.40 3.96 21.52
CA LYS A 79 -0.86 2.76 22.25
C LYS A 79 -0.08 1.50 21.84
N VAL A 80 0.34 1.42 20.58
CA VAL A 80 1.05 0.26 20.03
C VAL A 80 2.30 0.71 19.29
N PRO A 81 3.49 0.17 19.61
CA PRO A 81 4.70 0.46 18.84
C PRO A 81 4.54 0.05 17.37
N MET A 82 5.05 0.87 16.47
CA MET A 82 4.97 0.65 15.02
C MET A 82 5.48 -0.73 14.57
N LYS A 83 6.56 -1.21 15.19
CA LYS A 83 7.14 -2.55 14.93
C LYS A 83 6.16 -3.67 15.29
N ASN A 84 5.33 -3.48 16.31
CA ASN A 84 4.39 -4.50 16.76
C ASN A 84 3.19 -4.57 15.83
N LYS A 85 2.68 -3.41 15.37
CA LYS A 85 1.49 -3.35 14.50
C LYS A 85 1.76 -3.86 13.08
N TYR A 86 2.84 -3.39 12.45
CA TYR A 86 3.13 -3.73 11.05
C TYR A 86 4.11 -4.89 10.90
N GLY A 87 4.77 -5.30 11.99
CA GLY A 87 5.71 -6.42 11.98
C GLY A 87 6.82 -6.24 10.94
N GLY A 88 7.14 -7.32 10.24
CA GLY A 88 8.14 -7.37 9.16
C GLY A 88 7.59 -7.11 7.75
N THR A 89 6.33 -6.70 7.60
CA THR A 89 5.66 -6.58 6.28
C THR A 89 6.36 -5.57 5.37
N LYS A 90 6.85 -4.44 5.91
CA LYS A 90 7.66 -3.47 5.17
C LYS A 90 8.93 -4.08 4.59
N ASP A 91 9.63 -4.90 5.37
CA ASP A 91 10.88 -5.51 4.92
C ASP A 91 10.62 -6.69 3.98
N PHE A 92 9.50 -7.39 4.14
CA PHE A 92 9.03 -8.36 3.16
C PHE A 92 8.71 -7.70 1.82
N LEU A 93 7.99 -6.58 1.82
CA LEU A 93 7.68 -5.80 0.63
C LEU A 93 8.95 -5.33 -0.10
N LYS A 94 9.97 -4.88 0.65
CA LYS A 94 11.30 -4.57 0.08
C LYS A 94 11.91 -5.75 -0.66
N LYS A 95 11.87 -6.95 -0.05
CA LYS A 95 12.41 -8.17 -0.66
C LYS A 95 11.66 -8.51 -1.94
N VAL A 96 10.33 -8.47 -1.92
CA VAL A 96 9.48 -8.71 -3.10
C VAL A 96 9.82 -7.77 -4.25
N ILE A 97 9.90 -6.45 -4.00
CA ILE A 97 10.25 -5.46 -5.02
C ILE A 97 11.67 -5.69 -5.55
N GLY A 98 12.60 -6.06 -4.66
CA GLY A 98 13.96 -6.43 -5.01
C GLY A 98 14.03 -7.63 -5.93
N GLU A 99 13.33 -8.71 -5.59
CA GLU A 99 13.26 -9.93 -6.41
C GLU A 99 12.59 -9.67 -7.76
N TYR A 100 11.49 -8.91 -7.79
CA TYR A 100 10.85 -8.49 -9.05
C TYR A 100 11.84 -7.79 -9.98
N LYS A 101 12.61 -6.82 -9.45
CA LYS A 101 13.62 -6.08 -10.22
C LYS A 101 14.72 -6.99 -10.76
N LYS A 102 15.17 -7.97 -9.97
CA LYS A 102 16.21 -8.94 -10.38
C LYS A 102 15.71 -9.85 -11.50
N THR A 103 14.51 -10.42 -11.33
CA THR A 103 13.92 -11.39 -12.26
C THR A 103 13.66 -10.78 -13.63
N TYR A 104 13.01 -9.62 -13.69
CA TYR A 104 12.58 -9.04 -14.97
C TYR A 104 13.57 -8.04 -15.55
N LYS A 105 14.61 -7.65 -14.79
CA LYS A 105 15.63 -6.66 -15.19
C LYS A 105 15.02 -5.34 -15.68
N LYS A 106 13.80 -5.01 -15.24
CA LYS A 106 13.10 -3.77 -15.59
C LYS A 106 13.28 -2.71 -14.50
N PRO A 107 13.47 -1.44 -14.86
CA PRO A 107 13.62 -0.37 -13.88
C PRO A 107 12.27 0.04 -13.29
N PHE A 108 12.26 0.37 -12.00
CA PHE A 108 11.21 1.17 -11.37
C PHE A 108 11.53 2.66 -11.57
N LYS A 109 10.51 3.52 -11.56
CA LYS A 109 10.67 4.99 -11.61
C LYS A 109 11.58 5.51 -10.50
N SER A 110 11.45 4.94 -9.29
CA SER A 110 12.35 5.21 -8.16
C SER A 110 12.66 3.93 -7.39
N ALA A 111 13.84 3.90 -6.76
CA ALA A 111 14.25 2.75 -5.94
C ALA A 111 13.53 2.80 -4.58
N PHE A 112 13.06 1.65 -4.09
CA PHE A 112 12.31 1.58 -2.83
C PHE A 112 13.08 2.14 -1.63
N ASN A 113 14.40 1.95 -1.59
CA ASN A 113 15.26 2.48 -0.52
C ASN A 113 15.34 4.01 -0.49
N LYS A 114 14.91 4.70 -1.56
CA LYS A 114 14.83 6.16 -1.63
C LYS A 114 13.47 6.69 -1.17
N LEU A 115 12.51 5.84 -0.84
CA LEU A 115 11.19 6.25 -0.39
C LEU A 115 11.21 6.64 1.09
N THR A 116 10.68 7.82 1.40
CA THR A 116 10.49 8.29 2.77
C THR A 116 9.21 7.68 3.33
N PHE A 117 9.34 7.01 4.47
CA PHE A 117 8.22 6.39 5.16
C PHE A 117 7.32 7.44 5.81
N LYS A 118 6.00 7.35 5.62
CA LYS A 118 4.99 8.20 6.26
C LYS A 118 3.77 7.36 6.64
N LEU A 119 3.33 7.46 7.90
CA LEU A 119 2.00 7.00 8.28
C LEU A 119 1.01 8.10 7.89
N VAL A 120 0.01 7.77 7.08
CA VAL A 120 -0.98 8.74 6.62
C VAL A 120 -2.04 8.86 7.71
N ASN A 121 -2.23 10.07 8.24
CA ASN A 121 -3.31 10.33 9.17
C ASN A 121 -4.64 10.24 8.41
N MET A 122 -5.59 9.49 8.94
CA MET A 122 -6.93 9.37 8.36
C MET A 122 -7.91 10.04 9.32
N HIS A 123 -8.63 11.08 8.88
CA HIS A 123 -9.63 11.73 9.74
C HIS A 123 -10.80 10.81 10.12
N CYS A 124 -11.09 9.81 9.28
CA CYS A 124 -12.05 8.75 9.59
C CYS A 124 -11.40 7.56 10.31
N ALA A 125 -10.16 7.67 10.77
CA ALA A 125 -9.57 6.63 11.61
C ALA A 125 -10.43 6.43 12.86
N ASP A 126 -10.96 5.23 13.00
CA ASP A 126 -11.75 4.83 14.15
C ASP A 126 -11.02 3.68 14.85
N SER A 127 -10.56 3.95 16.08
CA SER A 127 -9.90 2.95 16.92
C SER A 127 -10.86 1.93 17.56
N THR A 128 -12.17 2.12 17.42
CA THR A 128 -13.22 1.25 17.95
C THR A 128 -13.72 0.24 16.93
N ASN A 129 -13.58 0.53 15.63
CA ASN A 129 -13.96 -0.38 14.55
C ASN A 129 -12.80 -1.33 14.19
N THR A 130 -12.92 -2.58 14.64
CA THR A 130 -11.93 -3.64 14.42
C THR A 130 -12.27 -4.57 13.25
N THR A 131 -13.46 -4.44 12.64
CA THR A 131 -13.96 -5.38 11.61
C THR A 131 -13.89 -4.80 10.20
N ASP A 132 -14.07 -3.49 10.05
CA ASP A 132 -14.29 -2.86 8.74
C ASP A 132 -13.03 -2.19 8.18
N CYS A 133 -11.85 -2.54 8.71
CA CYS A 133 -10.56 -1.97 8.32
C CYS A 133 -10.34 -1.92 6.78
N ALA A 134 -10.77 -2.97 6.06
CA ALA A 134 -10.69 -3.01 4.60
C ALA A 134 -11.60 -1.99 3.92
N ILE A 135 -12.81 -1.77 4.43
CA ILE A 135 -13.75 -0.79 3.89
C ILE A 135 -13.15 0.62 4.08
N TYR A 136 -12.63 0.93 5.26
CA TYR A 136 -11.98 2.22 5.51
C TYR A 136 -10.76 2.45 4.60
N ALA A 137 -9.90 1.45 4.45
CA ALA A 137 -8.71 1.56 3.62
C ALA A 137 -9.05 1.74 2.14
N MET A 138 -10.01 0.97 1.61
CA MET A 138 -10.49 1.11 0.22
C MET A 138 -11.24 2.43 0.00
N HIS A 139 -12.08 2.83 0.95
CA HIS A 139 -12.79 4.10 0.90
C HIS A 139 -11.81 5.27 0.82
N HIS A 140 -10.76 5.25 1.65
CA HIS A 140 -9.71 6.26 1.60
C HIS A 140 -8.92 6.24 0.29
N MET A 141 -8.67 5.07 -0.29
CA MET A 141 -8.04 4.96 -1.61
C MET A 141 -8.83 5.74 -2.69
N SER A 142 -10.16 5.81 -2.59
CA SER A 142 -10.98 6.61 -3.52
C SER A 142 -10.77 8.12 -3.42
N LYS A 143 -10.27 8.59 -2.27
CA LYS A 143 -9.95 10.00 -1.97
C LYS A 143 -8.45 10.25 -1.90
N TYR A 144 -7.64 9.23 -2.14
CA TYR A 144 -6.19 9.32 -2.10
C TYR A 144 -5.70 10.10 -3.31
N VAL A 145 -5.63 11.42 -3.14
CA VAL A 145 -4.94 12.30 -4.07
C VAL A 145 -3.47 12.24 -3.67
N CYS A 146 -2.61 11.64 -4.49
CA CYS A 146 -1.16 11.56 -4.25
C CYS A 146 -0.46 12.94 -4.21
N VAL A 147 -1.23 14.02 -4.23
CA VAL A 147 -0.80 15.41 -4.27
C VAL A 147 -1.12 15.99 -2.89
N HIS A 148 -0.09 16.50 -2.21
CA HIS A 148 -0.13 17.19 -0.91
C HIS A 148 -0.18 16.28 0.34
N ALA A 149 0.98 15.77 0.72
CA ALA A 149 1.20 15.30 2.09
C ALA A 149 1.57 16.47 3.03
N ASP A 150 1.16 17.68 2.66
CA ASP A 150 1.57 18.95 3.23
C ASP A 150 0.39 19.58 4.01
N GLY A 151 -0.84 19.13 3.72
CA GLY A 151 -2.04 19.33 4.53
C GLY A 151 -2.60 17.96 4.92
N HIS A 152 -2.66 17.67 6.21
CA HIS A 152 -3.03 16.37 6.77
C HIS A 152 -4.55 16.05 6.72
N ASP A 153 -5.29 16.65 5.79
CA ASP A 153 -6.75 16.54 5.72
C ASP A 153 -7.16 15.78 4.46
N CYS A 154 -7.11 14.45 4.52
CA CYS A 154 -7.85 13.58 3.61
C CYS A 154 -9.35 13.52 3.97
N ALA A 155 -9.92 14.63 4.47
CA ALA A 155 -11.32 14.71 4.84
C ALA A 155 -12.22 14.59 3.61
N PHE A 156 -13.42 14.07 3.83
CA PHE A 156 -14.52 14.24 2.90
C PHE A 156 -14.68 15.74 2.61
N PRO A 157 -14.87 16.17 1.35
CA PRO A 157 -15.59 17.42 1.16
C PRO A 157 -16.95 17.22 1.84
N VAL A 158 -17.24 18.04 2.84
CA VAL A 158 -18.59 18.13 3.41
C VAL A 158 -19.50 18.47 2.23
N ILE A 159 -20.25 17.49 1.74
CA ILE A 159 -21.32 17.76 0.80
C ILE A 159 -22.44 18.36 1.65
N GLY A 160 -22.55 19.69 1.61
CA GLY A 160 -23.65 20.44 2.20
C GLY A 160 -23.46 20.79 3.68
N SER A 161 -22.74 21.87 3.96
CA SER A 161 -23.21 22.82 4.97
C SER A 161 -24.17 23.77 4.27
N ASP A 162 -25.41 23.32 4.05
CA ASP A 162 -26.49 24.26 3.79
C ASP A 162 -26.95 24.81 5.16
N SER A 163 -26.54 26.06 5.39
CA SER A 163 -27.07 27.06 6.34
C SER A 163 -27.01 26.76 7.84
#